data_AF-A0A963R6Q0-F1
#
_entry.id   AF-A0A963R6Q0-F1
#
_cell.length_a   1.000
_cell.length_b   1.000
_cell.length_c   1.000
_cell.angle_alpha   90.00
_cell.angle_beta   90.00
_cell.angle_gamma   90.00
#
_symmetry.space_group_name_H-M   'P 1'
#
loop_
_entity.id
_entity.type
_entity.pdbx_description
1 polymer ?
#
loop_
_entity_poly.entity_id
_entity_poly.type
_entity_poly.pdbx_seq_one_letter_code
_entity_poly.pdbx_strand_id
1 'polypeptide(L)' 'MPQTDVPLCFRRAREEVLLALGAASAEDADEHRKLADGYITEAVHDLQCEPEREHDWSILACADAEPA' A
#
# COMPACT_ATOMS: atom_id res chain seq x y z
N MET A 1 9.76 -22.35 -1.31
CA MET A 1 8.71 -21.59 -0.61
C MET A 1 8.09 -20.66 -1.64
N PRO A 2 6.80 -20.78 -1.99
CA PRO A 2 6.16 -19.81 -2.88
C PRO A 2 6.26 -18.43 -2.23
N GLN A 3 6.73 -17.44 -2.98
CA GLN A 3 6.82 -16.06 -2.53
C GLN A 3 5.39 -15.51 -2.48
N THR A 4 4.80 -15.52 -1.29
CA THR A 4 3.55 -14.83 -0.98
C THR A 4 3.82 -13.34 -0.92
N ASP A 5 4.01 -12.69 -2.07
CA ASP A 5 4.12 -11.24 -2.13
C ASP A 5 2.71 -10.62 -2.06
N VAL A 6 2.54 -9.63 -1.18
CA VAL A 6 1.41 -8.70 -1.30
C VAL A 6 1.54 -7.97 -2.63
N PRO A 7 0.43 -7.73 -3.35
CA PRO A 7 0.48 -6.94 -4.58
C PRO A 7 1.26 -5.65 -4.32
N LEU A 8 2.28 -5.36 -5.14
CA LEU A 8 3.17 -4.19 -4.99
C LEU A 8 2.38 -2.89 -4.81
N CYS A 9 1.18 -2.86 -5.39
CA CYS A 9 0.20 -1.79 -5.33
C CYS A 9 -0.25 -1.49 -3.89
N PHE A 10 -0.48 -2.48 -3.02
CA PHE A 10 -0.81 -2.21 -1.61
C PHE A 10 0.37 -1.62 -0.83
N ARG A 11 1.61 -2.00 -1.17
CA ARG A 11 2.80 -1.39 -0.54
C ARG A 11 2.92 0.08 -0.92
N ARG A 12 2.76 0.40 -2.21
CA ARG A 12 2.76 1.78 -2.72
C ARG A 12 1.61 2.59 -2.15
N ALA A 13 0.40 2.02 -2.07
CA ALA A 13 -0.74 2.66 -1.43
C ALA A 13 -0.44 3.07 0.02
N ARG A 14 0.19 2.18 0.79
CA ARG A 14 0.61 2.48 2.17
C ARG A 14 1.63 3.63 2.21
N GLU A 15 2.63 3.62 1.35
CA GLU A 15 3.65 4.67 1.26
C GLU A 15 3.01 6.04 0.97
N GLU A 16 2.11 6.10 -0.02
CA GLU A 16 1.38 7.34 -0.37
C GLU A 16 0.49 7.82 0.79
N VAL A 17 -0.17 6.93 1.52
CA VAL A 17 -0.94 7.30 2.72
C VAL A 17 -0.03 7.91 3.80
N LEU A 18 1.15 7.34 4.03
CA LEU A 18 2.12 7.89 5.00
C LEU A 18 2.64 9.26 4.56
N LEU A 19 2.92 9.45 3.27
CA LEU A 19 3.30 10.75 2.71
C LEU A 19 2.18 11.78 2.85
N ALA A 20 0.93 11.40 2.57
CA ALA A 20 -0.22 12.28 2.75
C ALA A 20 -0.40 12.74 4.21
N LEU A 21 -0.16 11.85 5.18
CA LEU A 21 -0.21 12.17 6.61
C LEU A 21 0.94 13.08 7.05
N GLY A 22 2.11 12.98 6.42
CA GLY A 22 3.29 13.81 6.68
C GLY A 22 3.37 15.09 5.83
N ALA A 23 2.40 15.33 4.94
CA ALA A 23 2.45 16.41 3.98
C ALA A 23 2.40 17.80 4.64
N ALA A 24 3.21 18.73 4.11
CA ALA A 24 3.31 20.09 4.63
C ALA A 24 2.14 21.00 4.19
N SER A 25 1.37 20.57 3.18
CA SER A 25 0.25 21.33 2.64
C SER A 25 -0.95 20.43 2.35
N ALA A 26 -2.15 21.02 2.31
CA ALA A 26 -3.36 20.30 1.95
C ALA A 26 -3.37 19.84 0.48
N GLU A 27 -2.64 20.54 -0.39
CA GLU A 27 -2.49 20.20 -1.81
C GLU A 27 -1.61 18.95 -1.98
N ASP A 28 -0.44 18.90 -1.35
CA ASP A 28 0.41 17.71 -1.31
C ASP A 28 -0.33 16.52 -0.69
N ALA A 29 -1.04 16.75 0.43
CA ALA A 29 -1.83 15.71 1.07
C ALA A 29 -2.93 15.16 0.15
N ASP A 30 -3.49 16.00 -0.73
CA ASP A 30 -4.52 15.60 -1.70
C ASP A 30 -3.91 14.82 -2.88
N GLU A 31 -2.74 15.23 -3.36
CA GLU A 31 -2.00 14.50 -4.41
C GLU A 31 -1.65 13.08 -3.95
N HIS A 32 -1.03 12.94 -2.77
CA HIS A 32 -0.70 11.64 -2.21
C HIS A 32 -1.94 10.77 -1.94
N ARG A 33 -3.05 11.36 -1.49
CA ARG A 33 -4.32 10.62 -1.34
C ARG A 33 -4.83 10.08 -2.67
N LYS A 34 -4.80 10.87 -3.75
CA LYS A 34 -5.22 10.42 -5.08
C LYS A 34 -4.35 9.28 -5.60
N LEU A 35 -3.03 9.35 -5.38
CA LEU A 35 -2.11 8.28 -5.75
C LEU A 35 -2.40 7.00 -4.95
N ALA A 36 -2.60 7.11 -3.64
CA ALA A 36 -2.99 5.99 -2.79
C ALA A 36 -4.28 5.30 -3.28
N ASP A 37 -5.32 6.08 -3.60
CA ASP A 37 -6.59 5.56 -4.12
C ASP A 37 -6.42 4.83 -5.45
N GLY A 38 -5.56 5.35 -6.34
CA GLY A 38 -5.21 4.70 -7.60
C GLY A 38 -4.56 3.33 -7.37
N TYR A 39 -3.58 3.26 -6.47
CA TYR A 39 -2.91 2.01 -6.11
C TYR A 39 -3.83 1.00 -5.43
N ILE A 40 -4.75 1.44 -4.56
CA ILE A 40 -5.75 0.55 -3.94
C ILE A 40 -6.69 -0.03 -5.00
N THR A 41 -7.13 0.79 -5.96
CA THR A 41 -8.01 0.35 -7.04
C THR A 41 -7.34 -0.74 -7.89
N GLU A 42 -6.08 -0.53 -8.27
CA GLU A 42 -5.28 -1.52 -9.01
C GLU A 42 -5.08 -2.79 -8.18
N ALA A 43 -4.75 -2.65 -6.89
CA ALA A 43 -4.53 -3.79 -6.02
C ALA A 43 -5.78 -4.65 -5.81
N VAL A 44 -6.95 -4.02 -5.65
CA VAL A 44 -8.23 -4.71 -5.55
C VAL A 44 -8.56 -5.45 -6.84
N HIS A 45 -8.30 -4.83 -7.99
CA HIS A 45 -8.49 -5.48 -9.28
C HIS A 45 -7.60 -6.74 -9.41
N ASP A 46 -6.32 -6.65 -9.06
CA ASP A 46 -5.40 -7.79 -9.12
C ASP A 46 -5.82 -8.94 -8.20
N LEU A 47 -6.26 -8.64 -6.97
CA LEU A 47 -6.81 -9.64 -6.05
C LEU A 47 -8.05 -10.33 -6.62
N GLN A 48 -8.90 -9.61 -7.34
CA GLN A 48 -10.09 -10.19 -7.98
C GLN A 48 -9.72 -11.09 -9.14
N CYS A 49 -8.62 -10.84 -9.84
CA CYS A 49 -8.12 -11.69 -10.91
C CYS A 49 -7.46 -12.98 -10.40
N GLU A 50 -6.88 -12.98 -9.20
CA GLU A 50 -6.17 -14.11 -8.60
C GLU A 50 -6.73 -14.50 -7.21
N PRO A 51 -8.02 -14.85 -7.07
CA PRO A 51 -8.65 -15.03 -5.75
C PRO A 51 -8.14 -16.25 -4.96
N GLU A 52 -7.53 -17.23 -5.64
CA GLU A 52 -6.98 -18.44 -5.02
C GLU A 52 -5.51 -18.26 -4.59
N ARG A 53 -4.90 -17.12 -4.91
CA ARG A 53 -3.51 -16.84 -4.60
C ARG A 53 -3.37 -16.43 -3.13
N GLU A 54 -2.51 -17.14 -2.41
CA GLU A 54 -2.15 -16.76 -1.04
C GLU A 54 -1.25 -15.51 -1.08
N HIS A 55 -1.56 -14.52 -0.24
CA HIS A 55 -0.79 -13.28 -0.09
C HIS A 55 -0.34 -13.11 1.37
N ASP A 56 0.90 -12.67 1.59
CA ASP A 56 1.44 -12.42 2.94
C ASP A 56 1.14 -11.01 3.42
N TRP A 57 -0.06 -10.81 3.98
CA TRP A 57 -0.50 -9.52 4.50
C TRP A 57 0.36 -8.96 5.64
N SER A 58 1.26 -9.75 6.23
CA SER A 58 2.14 -9.32 7.33
C SER A 58 3.02 -8.14 6.94
N ILE A 59 3.33 -7.97 5.66
CA ILE A 59 4.13 -6.84 5.17
C ILE A 59 3.45 -5.48 5.29
N LEU A 60 2.12 -5.43 5.39
CA LEU A 60 1.38 -4.20 5.68
C LEU A 60 1.37 -3.88 7.18
N ALA A 61 1.63 -4.88 8.03
CA ALA A 61 1.66 -4.73 9.49
C ALA A 61 3.00 -4.19 10.01
N CYS A 62 4.06 -4.17 9.20
CA CYS A 62 5.32 -3.52 9.57
C CYS A 62 5.13 -1.99 9.64
N ALA A 63 4.65 -1.50 10.77
CA ALA A 63 5.20 -0.26 11.33
C ALA A 63 6.71 -0.49 11.46
N ASP A 64 7.51 0.42 10.93
CA ASP A 64 8.95 0.47 11.16
C ASP A 64 9.23 0.12 12.63
N ALA A 65 9.88 -1.03 12.85
CA ALA A 65 10.56 -1.25 14.11
C ALA A 65 11.72 -0.24 14.11
N GLU A 66 11.48 0.95 14.66
CA GLU A 66 12.54 1.92 14.97
C GLU A 66 13.62 1.17 15.78
N PRO A 67 14.87 1.06 15.30
CA PRO A 67 15.94 0.58 16.14
C PRO A 67 16.23 1.65 17.20
N ALA A 68 16.05 1.27 18.46
CA ALA A 68 16.40 2.06 19.65
C ALA A 68 17.91 2.31 19.78
#